data_AF-A0A420D8G1-F1
#
_entry.id   AF-A0A420D8G1-F1
#
_cell.length_a   1.000
_cell.length_b   1.000
_cell.length_c   1.000
_cell.angle_alpha   90.00
_cell.angle_beta   90.00
_cell.angle_gamma   90.00
#
_symmetry.space_group_name_H-M   'P 1'
#
loop_
_entity.id
_entity.type
_entity.pdbx_description
1 polymer ?
#
loop_
_entity_poly.entity_id
_entity_poly.type
_entity_poly.pdbx_seq_one_letter_code
_entity_poly.pdbx_strand_id
1 'polypeptide(L)' 'MFNWLSLITGVFYIVLGIVVILYKFFIIILEPNVAYPLGGLLIAYGIFRIVRAVFRIKNDN' A
#
# COMPACT_ATOMS: atom_id res chain seq x y z
N MET A 1 -18.20 -5.61 9.27
CA MET A 1 -18.14 -6.02 7.84
C MET A 1 -16.95 -5.47 7.04
N PHE A 2 -16.34 -4.32 7.39
CA PHE A 2 -15.32 -3.63 6.56
C PHE A 2 -13.83 -3.97 6.80
N ASN A 3 -13.45 -4.71 7.86
CA ASN A 3 -12.03 -4.90 8.20
C ASN A 3 -11.28 -5.79 7.20
N TRP A 4 -11.95 -6.77 6.59
CA TRP A 4 -11.33 -7.70 5.63
C TRP A 4 -10.96 -7.01 4.30
N LEU A 5 -11.84 -6.14 3.80
CA LEU A 5 -11.62 -5.37 2.58
C LEU A 5 -10.48 -4.33 2.75
N SER A 6 -10.37 -3.74 3.94
CA SER A 6 -9.26 -2.84 4.28
C SER A 6 -7.90 -3.57 4.28
N LEU A 7 -7.88 -4.84 4.69
CA LEU A 7 -6.66 -5.64 4.76
C LEU A 7 -6.20 -6.05 3.36
N ILE A 8 -7.12 -6.57 2.54
CA ILE A 8 -6.87 -6.91 1.14
C ILE A 8 -6.41 -5.69 0.34
N THR A 9 -7.11 -4.56 0.46
CA THR A 9 -6.70 -3.33 -0.23
C THR A 9 -5.33 -2.84 0.25
N GLY A 10 -4.99 -2.98 1.53
CA GLY A 10 -3.65 -2.70 2.04
C GLY A 10 -2.57 -3.54 1.33
N VAL A 11 -2.82 -4.83 1.13
CA VAL A 11 -1.93 -5.73 0.37
C VAL A 11 -1.84 -5.34 -1.11
N PHE A 12 -2.92 -4.83 -1.71
CA PHE A 12 -2.85 -4.27 -3.07
C PHE A 12 -1.96 -3.02 -3.14
N TYR A 13 -2.04 -2.10 -2.16
CA TYR A 13 -1.21 -0.88 -2.11
C TYR A 13 0.29 -1.18 -1.99
N ILE A 14 0.66 -1.97 -0.97
CA ILE A 14 1.53 -3.14 -1.10
C ILE A 14 2.27 -3.38 -2.43
N VAL A 15 1.68 -4.33 -3.14
CA VAL A 15 2.13 -4.85 -4.42
C VAL A 15 2.26 -3.74 -5.46
N LEU A 16 1.31 -2.80 -5.53
CA LEU A 16 1.37 -1.68 -6.46
C LEU A 16 2.64 -0.84 -6.24
N GLY A 17 2.96 -0.49 -4.99
CA GLY A 17 4.16 0.28 -4.68
C GLY A 17 5.45 -0.45 -5.07
N ILE A 18 5.49 -1.78 -4.90
CA ILE A 18 6.62 -2.61 -5.37
C ILE A 18 6.73 -2.55 -6.89
N VAL A 19 5.61 -2.70 -7.62
CA VAL A 19 5.57 -2.60 -9.08
C VAL A 19 6.04 -1.22 -9.55
N VAL A 20 5.62 -0.14 -8.89
CA VAL A 20 6.07 1.22 -9.21
C VAL A 20 7.59 1.37 -9.05
N ILE A 21 8.19 0.78 -8.02
CA ILE A 21 9.64 0.86 -7.79
C ILE A 21 10.42 0.03 -8.82
N LEU A 22 9.97 -1.18 -9.12
CA LEU A 22 10.67 -2.10 -10.02
C LEU A 22 10.60 -1.65 -11.48
N TYR A 23 9.41 -1.26 -11.94
CA TYR A 23 9.19 -0.91 -13.34
C TYR A 23 9.28 0.60 -13.59
N LYS A 24 9.40 1.43 -12.53
CA LYS A 24 9.37 2.89 -12.62
C LYS A 24 8.15 3.38 -13.42
N PHE A 25 7.04 2.67 -13.26
CA PHE A 25 5.84 2.82 -14.06
C PHE A 25 4.61 2.69 -13.18
N PHE A 26 3.63 3.55 -13.40
CA PHE A 26 2.34 3.46 -12.73
C PHE A 26 1.20 3.54 -13.76
N ILE A 27 1.10 4.67 -14.45
CA ILE A 27 0.20 4.91 -15.58
C ILE A 27 1.00 5.49 -16.75
N ILE A 28 2.00 6.29 -16.42
CA ILE A 28 3.04 6.80 -17.31
C ILE A 28 4.40 6.27 -16.83
N ILE A 29 5.42 6.41 -17.66
CA ILE A 29 6.81 6.17 -17.26
C ILE A 29 7.21 7.29 -16.30
N LEU A 30 7.69 6.94 -15.11
CA LEU A 30 8.12 7.89 -14.09
C LEU A 30 9.63 8.00 -14.08
N GLU A 31 10.11 9.22 -13.88
CA GLU A 31 11.51 9.43 -13.52
C GLU A 31 11.83 8.74 -12.18
N PRO A 32 13.06 8.23 -12.01
CA PRO A 32 13.46 7.53 -10.78
C PRO A 32 13.23 8.37 -9.52
N ASN A 33 13.50 9.68 -9.59
CA ASN A 33 13.33 10.61 -8.48
C ASN A 33 11.87 10.74 -8.02
N VAL A 34 10.91 10.41 -8.89
CA VAL A 34 9.48 10.46 -8.59
C VAL A 34 8.96 9.05 -8.27
N ALA A 35 9.44 8.02 -8.96
CA ALA A 35 9.04 6.62 -8.78
C ALA A 35 9.37 6.08 -7.38
N TYR A 36 10.56 6.36 -6.85
CA TYR A 36 10.97 5.88 -5.52
C TYR A 36 10.11 6.44 -4.38
N PRO A 37 9.89 7.77 -4.26
CA PRO A 37 9.04 8.30 -3.21
C PRO A 37 7.57 7.88 -3.37
N LEU A 38 7.04 7.81 -4.60
CA LEU A 38 5.66 7.34 -4.84
C LEU A 38 5.48 5.88 -4.43
N GLY A 39 6.36 5.00 -4.87
CA GLY A 39 6.30 3.59 -4.50
C GLY A 39 6.48 3.39 -3.00
N GLY A 40 7.41 4.12 -2.38
CA GLY A 40 7.60 4.13 -0.94
C GLY A 40 6.36 4.59 -0.18
N LEU A 41 5.70 5.66 -0.63
CA LEU A 41 4.44 6.15 -0.05
C LEU A 41 3.31 5.12 -0.17
N LEU A 42 3.17 4.46 -1.32
CA LEU A 42 2.15 3.41 -1.54
C LEU A 42 2.37 2.23 -0.58
N ILE A 43 3.61 1.79 -0.42
CA ILE A 43 3.97 0.71 0.51
C ILE A 43 3.68 1.15 1.95
N ALA A 44 4.17 2.32 2.37
CA ALA A 44 3.97 2.84 3.72
C ALA A 44 2.48 2.98 4.07
N TYR A 45 1.68 3.51 3.14
CA TYR A 45 0.23 3.63 3.31
C TYR A 45 -0.47 2.26 3.36
N GLY A 46 -0.04 1.30 2.53
CA GLY A 46 -0.52 -0.07 2.57
C GLY A 46 -0.28 -0.75 3.92
N ILE A 47 0.93 -0.59 4.48
CA ILE A 47 1.27 -1.06 5.83
C ILE A 47 0.37 -0.41 6.88
N PHE A 48 0.22 0.91 6.84
CA PHE A 48 -0.63 1.64 7.79
C PHE A 48 -2.09 1.13 7.78
N ARG A 49 -2.64 0.82 6.59
CA ARG A 49 -3.98 0.22 6.46
C ARG A 49 -4.07 -1.15 7.13
N ILE A 50 -3.09 -2.01 6.91
CA ILE A 50 -3.06 -3.36 7.49
C ILE A 50 -2.98 -3.24 9.02
N VAL A 51 -2.06 -2.42 9.53
CA VAL A 51 -1.91 -2.17 10.97
C VAL A 51 -3.21 -1.67 11.59
N ARG A 52 -3.86 -0.67 10.99
CA ARG A 52 -5.14 -0.15 11.47
C ARG A 52 -6.25 -1.21 11.46
N ALA A 53 -6.31 -2.04 10.43
CA ALA A 53 -7.29 -3.13 10.35
C ALA A 53 -7.04 -4.18 11.46
N VAL A 54 -5.78 -4.54 11.70
CA VAL A 54 -5.38 -5.47 12.78
C VAL A 54 -5.70 -4.89 14.16
N PHE A 55 -5.39 -3.62 14.42
CA PHE A 55 -5.74 -2.95 15.68
C PHE A 55 -7.25 -2.89 15.92
N ARG A 56 -8.05 -2.64 14.87
CA ARG A 56 -9.52 -2.67 14.98
C ARG A 56 -10.04 -4.05 15.34
N ILE A 57 -9.50 -5.12 14.74
CA ILE A 57 -9.91 -6.50 15.07
C ILE A 57 -9.56 -6.83 16.52
N LYS A 58 -8.41 -6.34 17.01
CA LYS A 58 -7.97 -6.59 18.39
C LYS A 58 -8.82 -5.86 19.44
N ASN A 59 -9.41 -4.71 19.11
CA ASN A 59 -10.17 -3.87 20.04
C ASN A 59 -11.70 -4.12 20.02
N ASP A 60 -12.15 -5.05 19.17
CA ASP A 60 -13.56 -5.51 19.07
C ASP A 60 -13.77 -6.85 19.83
N ASN A 61 -12.72 -7.38 20.47
CA ASN A 61 -12.74 -8.50 21.42
C ASN A 61 -12.46 -7.98 22.83
#